data_AF-A0A1Y3BLP8-F1
#
_entry.id   AF-A0A1Y3BLP8-F1
#
_cell.length_a   1.000
_cell.length_b   1.000
_cell.length_c   1.000
_cell.angle_alpha   90.00
_cell.angle_beta   90.00
_cell.angle_gamma   90.00
#
_symmetry.space_group_name_H-M   'P 1'
#
loop_
_entity.id
_entity.type
_entity.pdbx_description
1 polymer ?
#
loop_
_entity_poly.entity_id
_entity_poly.type
_entity_poly.pdbx_seq_one_letter_code
_entity_poly.pdbx_strand_id
1 'polypeptide(L)'
;MFKEKILPKLVLLNTRLVLGTYTAFTLPFYTVFQRPWRVLNASKKQWATKEKSSDGSYYYWKRLGPPVTLPNDYHLCNTLQEVYIKMKKVEDLEKDRLGYRDVLSAKMKYDSNGQPMRQDGRVIKEIKLADQYTWLKTKQ
;
A
#
# COMPACT_ATOMS: atom_id res chain seq x y z
N MET A 1 26.88 -26.71 42.37
CA MET A 1 26.06 -25.48 42.29
C MET A 1 26.70 -24.27 41.59
N PHE A 2 27.95 -23.85 41.86
CA PHE A 2 28.55 -22.69 41.16
C PHE A 2 28.96 -23.01 39.69
N LYS A 3 29.56 -24.18 39.45
CA LYS A 3 30.01 -24.60 38.10
C LYS A 3 28.87 -24.78 37.10
N GLU A 4 27.71 -25.28 37.56
CA GLU A 4 26.52 -25.54 36.73
C GLU A 4 25.87 -24.27 36.16
N LYS A 5 26.06 -23.12 36.83
CA LYS A 5 25.54 -21.82 36.35
C LYS A 5 26.54 -21.04 35.48
N ILE A 6 27.83 -21.40 35.54
CA ILE A 6 28.92 -20.73 34.80
C ILE A 6 29.07 -21.31 33.41
N LEU A 7 28.96 -22.64 33.26
CA LEU A 7 29.04 -23.34 31.97
C LEU A 7 28.02 -22.82 30.93
N PRO A 8 26.71 -22.71 31.23
CA PRO A 8 25.74 -22.20 30.26
C PRO A 8 25.98 -20.73 29.91
N LYS A 9 26.46 -19.92 30.87
CA LYS A 9 26.83 -18.51 30.62
C LYS A 9 28.03 -18.39 29.68
N LEU A 10 29.02 -19.28 29.80
CA LEU A 10 30.16 -19.34 28.89
C LEU A 10 29.76 -19.78 27.49
N VAL A 11 28.89 -20.79 27.36
CA VAL A 11 28.36 -21.21 26.05
C VAL A 11 27.57 -20.07 25.39
N LEU A 12 26.70 -19.41 26.15
CA LEU A 12 25.94 -18.24 25.67
C LEU A 12 26.85 -17.07 25.25
N LEU A 13 27.95 -16.84 25.98
CA LEU A 13 28.91 -15.80 25.63
C LEU A 13 29.62 -16.14 24.31
N ASN A 14 30.07 -17.38 24.15
CA ASN A 14 30.73 -17.83 22.93
C ASN A 14 29.79 -17.79 21.73
N THR A 15 28.54 -18.26 21.86
CA THR A 15 27.56 -18.21 20.76
C THR A 15 27.24 -16.77 20.38
N ARG A 16 27.12 -15.86 21.35
CA ARG A 16 26.92 -14.43 21.10
C ARG A 16 28.11 -13.78 20.38
N LEU A 17 29.33 -14.18 20.72
CA LEU A 17 30.54 -13.71 20.03
C LEU A 17 30.62 -14.24 18.60
N VAL A 18 30.32 -15.51 18.37
CA VAL A 18 30.30 -16.11 17.03
C VAL A 18 29.20 -15.49 16.15
N LEU A 19 27.98 -15.36 16.68
CA LEU A 19 26.89 -14.71 15.95
C LEU A 19 27.18 -13.22 15.70
N GLY A 20 27.75 -12.53 16.69
CA GLY A 20 28.12 -11.13 16.59
C GLY A 20 29.21 -10.89 15.55
N THR A 21 30.26 -11.72 15.53
CA THR A 21 31.33 -11.66 14.52
C THR A 21 30.80 -12.00 13.14
N TYR A 22 30.07 -13.11 12.98
CA TYR A 22 29.41 -13.46 11.73
C TYR A 22 28.57 -12.30 11.20
N THR A 23 27.71 -11.73 12.05
CA THR A 23 26.86 -10.60 11.66
C THR A 23 27.70 -9.37 11.30
N ALA A 24 28.72 -9.03 12.09
CA ALA A 24 29.60 -7.89 11.82
C ALA A 24 30.34 -8.02 10.48
N PHE A 25 30.70 -9.25 10.09
CA PHE A 25 31.29 -9.52 8.79
C PHE A 25 30.25 -9.52 7.67
N THR A 26 29.09 -10.15 7.85
CA THR A 26 28.09 -10.27 6.76
C THR A 26 27.29 -9.00 6.52
N LEU A 27 27.02 -8.19 7.56
CA LEU A 27 26.21 -6.97 7.47
C LEU A 27 26.76 -5.93 6.47
N PRO A 28 28.07 -5.59 6.43
CA PRO A 28 28.59 -4.67 5.42
C PRO A 28 28.40 -5.20 4.00
N PHE A 29 28.61 -6.49 3.74
CA PHE A 29 28.35 -7.06 2.41
C PHE A 29 26.86 -7.02 2.05
N TYR A 30 26.00 -7.35 3.00
CA TYR A 30 24.55 -7.34 2.80
C TYR A 30 24.02 -5.92 2.53
N THR A 31 24.51 -4.92 3.28
CA THR A 31 24.14 -3.50 3.08
C THR A 31 24.64 -2.96 1.74
N VAL A 32 25.84 -3.35 1.30
CA VAL A 32 26.35 -3.00 -0.04
C VAL A 32 25.56 -3.69 -1.15
N PHE A 33 25.18 -4.96 -0.97
CA PHE A 33 24.39 -5.70 -1.95
C PHE A 33 22.97 -5.15 -2.09
N GLN A 34 22.29 -4.90 -0.96
CA GLN A 34 20.93 -4.35 -0.96
C GLN A 34 20.86 -2.90 -1.44
N ARG A 35 21.95 -2.13 -1.32
CA ARG A 35 22.02 -0.70 -1.72
C ARG A 35 20.83 0.11 -1.20
N PRO A 36 20.54 0.12 0.11
CA PRO A 36 19.35 0.78 0.67
C PRO A 36 19.29 2.29 0.33
N TRP A 37 20.46 2.93 0.20
CA TRP A 37 20.63 4.31 -0.25
C TRP A 37 19.91 4.60 -1.56
N ARG A 38 19.86 3.64 -2.50
CA ARG A 38 19.19 3.82 -3.79
C ARG A 38 17.69 4.01 -3.61
N VAL A 39 17.07 3.23 -2.72
CA VAL A 39 15.64 3.35 -2.39
C VAL A 39 15.37 4.66 -1.66
N LEU A 40 16.23 5.03 -0.70
CA LEU A 40 16.11 6.31 0.01
C LEU A 40 16.31 7.53 -0.91
N ASN A 41 17.22 7.45 -1.87
CA ASN A 41 17.43 8.51 -2.85
C ASN A 41 16.25 8.61 -3.83
N ALA A 42 15.65 7.47 -4.20
CA ALA A 42 14.45 7.45 -5.02
C ALA A 42 13.22 8.03 -4.28
N SER A 43 13.07 7.76 -2.98
CA SER A 43 11.95 8.28 -2.19
C SER A 43 12.07 9.78 -1.91
N LYS A 44 13.29 10.29 -1.74
CA LYS A 44 13.56 11.73 -1.58
C LYS A 44 13.46 12.52 -2.88
N LYS A 45 13.37 11.85 -4.04
CA LYS A 45 13.25 12.53 -5.32
C LYS A 45 11.88 13.20 -5.39
N GLN A 46 11.87 14.53 -5.31
CA GLN A 46 10.68 15.32 -5.63
C GLN A 46 10.42 15.21 -7.13
N TRP A 47 9.31 14.61 -7.51
CA TRP A 47 8.91 14.44 -8.91
C TRP A 47 8.12 15.62 -9.45
N ALA A 48 8.00 16.71 -8.68
CA ALA A 48 7.31 17.91 -9.09
C ALA A 48 8.05 19.18 -8.64
N THR A 49 8.12 20.18 -9.51
CA THR A 49 8.59 21.52 -9.23
C THR A 49 7.40 22.46 -9.09
N LYS A 50 7.44 23.35 -8.09
CA LYS A 50 6.43 24.40 -7.94
C LYS A 50 6.84 25.60 -8.77
N GLU A 51 6.01 26.00 -9.72
CA GLU A 51 6.21 27.19 -10.53
C GLU A 51 5.07 28.18 -10.33
N LYS A 52 5.38 29.46 -10.54
CA LYS A 52 4.41 30.54 -10.49
C LYS A 52 3.87 30.79 -11.89
N SER A 53 2.58 31.07 -12.02
CA SER A 53 1.98 31.53 -13.28
C SER A 53 2.73 32.77 -13.79
N SER A 54 2.79 32.97 -15.11
CA SER A 54 3.39 34.15 -15.74
C SER A 54 2.85 35.45 -15.16
N ASP A 55 1.55 35.44 -14.82
CA ASP A 55 0.81 36.61 -14.33
C ASP A 55 0.86 36.71 -12.80
N GLY A 56 1.56 35.78 -12.14
CA GLY A 56 1.76 35.76 -10.70
C GLY A 56 0.53 35.38 -9.86
N SER A 57 -0.61 35.10 -10.49
CA SER A 57 -1.91 34.90 -9.82
C SER A 57 -2.05 33.56 -9.09
N TYR A 58 -1.41 32.50 -9.57
CA TYR A 58 -1.50 31.17 -8.96
C TYR A 58 -0.16 30.39 -9.05
N TYR A 59 -0.07 29.36 -8.23
CA TYR A 59 1.02 28.38 -8.26
C TYR A 59 0.52 27.08 -8.87
N TYR A 60 1.37 26.43 -9.66
CA TYR A 60 1.08 25.12 -10.22
C TYR A 60 2.31 24.23 -10.11
N TRP A 61 2.09 22.92 -10.07
CA TRP A 61 3.13 21.93 -9.88
C TRP A 61 3.40 21.22 -11.20
N LYS A 62 4.62 21.35 -11.73
CA LYS A 62 5.05 20.65 -12.94
C LYS A 62 5.71 19.35 -12.57
N ARG A 63 5.29 18.25 -13.19
CA ARG A 63 5.98 16.96 -13.04
C ARG A 63 7.33 17.01 -13.77
N LEU A 64 8.39 16.54 -13.12
CA LEU A 64 9.69 16.30 -13.74
C LEU A 64 9.63 15.00 -14.56
N GLY A 65 9.79 15.11 -15.88
CA GLY A 65 9.81 13.96 -16.80
C GLY A 65 9.32 14.32 -18.20
N PRO A 66 9.37 13.38 -19.16
CA PRO A 66 8.76 13.57 -20.46
C PRO A 66 7.25 13.81 -20.31
N PRO A 67 6.62 14.57 -21.23
CA PRO A 67 5.19 14.80 -21.18
C PRO A 67 4.45 13.47 -21.18
N VAL A 68 3.60 13.26 -20.18
CA VAL A 68 2.73 12.09 -20.14
C VAL A 68 1.61 12.35 -21.13
N THR A 69 1.56 11.58 -22.20
CA THR A 69 0.37 11.48 -23.03
C THR A 69 -0.68 10.74 -22.22
N LEU A 70 -1.58 11.49 -21.58
CA LEU A 70 -2.78 10.89 -21.03
C LEU A 70 -3.59 10.31 -22.20
N PRO A 71 -4.21 9.13 -22.05
CA PRO A 71 -5.08 8.58 -23.08
C PRO A 71 -6.35 9.43 -23.27
N ASN A 72 -6.55 10.44 -22.42
CA ASN A 72 -7.68 11.36 -22.46
C ASN A 72 -7.26 12.81 -22.19
N ASP A 73 -7.90 13.72 -22.91
CA ASP A 73 -7.70 15.16 -22.78
C ASP A 73 -8.72 15.80 -21.82
N TYR A 74 -9.11 15.09 -20.76
CA TYR A 74 -10.07 15.61 -19.78
C TYR A 74 -9.55 16.84 -19.04
N HIS A 75 -8.24 16.97 -18.93
CA HIS A 75 -7.57 18.14 -18.36
C HIS A 75 -7.73 19.42 -19.19
N LEU A 76 -8.16 19.31 -20.46
CA LEU A 76 -8.48 20.47 -21.32
C LEU A 76 -9.94 20.92 -21.19
N CYS A 77 -10.77 20.19 -20.44
CA CYS A 77 -12.15 20.59 -20.21
C CYS A 77 -12.22 21.66 -19.11
N ASN A 78 -12.96 22.73 -19.38
CA ASN A 78 -13.11 23.82 -18.42
C ASN A 78 -14.20 23.52 -17.38
N THR A 79 -15.17 22.68 -17.74
CA THR A 79 -16.32 22.35 -16.91
C THR A 79 -16.49 20.85 -16.72
N LEU A 80 -17.11 20.45 -15.60
CA LEU A 80 -17.43 19.04 -15.35
C LEU A 80 -18.38 18.47 -16.40
N GLN A 81 -19.29 19.29 -16.93
CA GLN A 81 -20.21 18.92 -18.00
C GLN A 81 -19.47 18.54 -19.28
N GLU A 82 -18.43 19.29 -19.67
CA GLU A 82 -17.60 18.96 -20.83
C GLU A 82 -16.86 17.64 -20.65
N VAL A 83 -16.34 17.37 -19.45
CA VAL A 83 -15.72 16.08 -19.12
C VAL A 83 -16.73 14.95 -19.28
N TYR A 84 -17.93 15.10 -18.71
CA TYR A 84 -19.00 14.11 -18.80
C TYR A 84 -19.39 13.80 -20.26
N ILE A 85 -19.57 14.84 -21.08
CA ILE A 85 -19.92 14.69 -22.50
C ILE A 85 -18.79 14.00 -23.28
N LYS A 86 -17.52 14.34 -23.03
CA LYS A 86 -16.39 13.67 -23.67
C LYS A 86 -16.27 12.21 -23.23
N MET A 87 -16.43 11.93 -21.94
CA MET A 87 -16.42 10.57 -21.41
C MET A 87 -17.51 9.71 -22.06
N LYS A 88 -18.73 10.24 -22.20
CA LYS A 88 -19.87 9.54 -22.82
C LYS A 88 -19.61 9.10 -24.26
N LYS A 89 -18.72 9.77 -24.99
CA LYS A 89 -18.37 9.41 -26.38
C LYS A 89 -17.42 8.22 -26.47
N VAL A 90 -16.62 7.99 -25.43
CA VAL A 90 -15.57 6.96 -25.41
C VAL A 90 -16.02 5.75 -24.59
N GLU A 91 -16.82 5.97 -23.56
CA GLU A 91 -17.25 4.96 -22.62
C GLU A 91 -18.76 4.96 -22.43
N ASP A 92 -19.32 3.76 -22.34
CA ASP A 92 -20.68 3.57 -21.85
C ASP A 92 -20.72 3.87 -20.33
N LEU A 93 -21.28 5.04 -20.01
CA LEU A 93 -21.45 5.55 -18.65
C LEU A 93 -22.67 4.96 -17.95
N GLU A 94 -23.58 4.31 -18.68
CA GLU A 94 -24.77 3.65 -18.12
C GLU A 94 -24.47 2.20 -17.72
N LYS A 95 -23.29 1.70 -18.09
CA LYS A 95 -22.83 0.37 -17.69
C LYS A 95 -22.56 0.31 -16.19
N ASP A 96 -23.12 -0.71 -15.55
CA ASP A 96 -22.90 -1.01 -14.13
C ASP A 96 -21.41 -1.29 -13.85
N ARG A 97 -20.68 -0.29 -13.34
CA ARG A 97 -19.23 -0.40 -13.03
C ARG A 97 -18.93 -0.50 -11.55
N LEU A 98 -19.76 0.09 -10.69
CA LEU A 98 -19.56 0.12 -9.26
C LEU A 98 -20.76 -0.51 -8.55
N GLY A 99 -20.55 -1.69 -7.97
CA GLY A 99 -21.56 -2.41 -7.20
C GLY A 99 -21.03 -2.78 -5.83
N TYR A 100 -21.94 -2.90 -4.86
CA TYR A 100 -21.63 -3.40 -3.53
C TYR A 100 -22.51 -4.63 -3.21
N ARG A 101 -22.04 -5.47 -2.30
CA ARG A 101 -22.82 -6.59 -1.75
C ARG A 101 -23.09 -6.32 -0.30
N ASP A 102 -24.34 -6.44 0.09
CA ASP A 102 -24.73 -6.31 1.49
C ASP A 102 -24.19 -7.47 2.32
N VAL A 103 -23.80 -7.17 3.55
CA VAL A 103 -23.38 -8.18 4.52
C VAL A 103 -24.64 -8.72 5.20
N LEU A 104 -25.02 -9.95 4.86
CA LEU A 104 -26.19 -10.62 5.45
C LEU A 104 -25.91 -11.09 6.87
N SER A 105 -24.69 -11.57 7.13
CA SER A 105 -24.30 -11.97 8.48
C SER A 105 -22.79 -11.91 8.66
N ALA A 106 -22.33 -11.50 9.83
CA ALA A 106 -20.94 -11.62 10.24
C ALA A 106 -20.90 -12.39 11.57
N LYS A 107 -20.35 -13.61 11.56
CA LYS A 107 -20.23 -14.47 12.76
C LYS A 107 -18.76 -14.72 13.09
N MET A 108 -18.43 -14.79 14.38
CA MET A 108 -17.08 -15.18 14.80
C MET A 108 -16.90 -16.67 14.56
N LYS A 109 -15.77 -17.06 13.97
CA LYS A 109 -15.44 -18.48 13.79
C LYS A 109 -14.78 -18.99 15.07
N TYR A 110 -15.31 -20.07 15.62
CA TYR A 110 -14.77 -20.70 16.82
C TYR A 110 -14.03 -21.98 16.43
N ASP A 111 -12.93 -22.25 17.14
CA ASP A 111 -12.17 -23.48 17.04
C ASP A 111 -12.93 -24.64 17.72
N SER A 112 -12.48 -25.88 17.55
CA SER A 112 -13.07 -27.08 18.18
C SER A 112 -13.15 -26.99 19.70
N ASN A 113 -12.31 -26.14 20.30
CA ASN A 113 -12.24 -25.88 21.74
C ASN A 113 -13.11 -24.68 22.20
N GLY A 114 -13.94 -24.11 21.31
CA GLY A 114 -14.84 -23.00 21.62
C GLY A 114 -14.18 -21.63 21.73
N GLN A 115 -12.89 -21.51 21.43
CA GLN A 115 -12.18 -20.23 21.41
C GLN A 115 -12.29 -19.54 20.05
N PRO A 116 -12.42 -18.20 19.99
CA PRO A 116 -12.49 -17.48 18.72
C PRO A 116 -11.17 -17.64 17.97
N MET A 117 -11.24 -18.15 16.73
CA MET A 117 -10.08 -18.32 15.87
C MET A 117 -9.43 -16.97 15.57
N ARG A 118 -8.10 -16.90 15.65
CA ARG A 118 -7.33 -15.70 15.37
C ARG A 118 -6.35 -15.94 14.23
N GLN A 119 -6.26 -14.99 13.32
CA GLN A 119 -5.24 -14.93 12.27
C GLN A 119 -4.56 -13.56 12.36
N ASP A 120 -3.23 -13.55 12.43
CA ASP A 120 -2.41 -12.33 12.58
C ASP A 120 -2.85 -11.43 13.75
N GLY A 121 -3.27 -12.05 14.86
CA GLY A 121 -3.75 -11.36 16.06
C GLY A 121 -5.18 -10.81 15.99
N ARG A 122 -5.90 -11.00 14.88
CA ARG A 122 -7.29 -10.54 14.70
C ARG A 122 -8.26 -11.72 14.73
N VAL A 123 -9.43 -11.53 15.36
CA VAL A 123 -10.48 -12.55 15.38
C VAL A 123 -11.07 -12.72 13.98
N ILE A 124 -11.10 -13.96 13.50
CA ILE A 124 -11.65 -14.30 12.19
C ILE A 124 -13.18 -14.22 12.28
N LYS A 125 -13.75 -13.39 11.41
CA LYS A 125 -15.20 -13.30 11.21
C LYS A 125 -15.53 -13.91 9.85
N GLU A 126 -16.45 -14.86 9.86
CA GLU A 126 -17.08 -15.37 8.65
C GLU A 126 -18.16 -14.38 8.23
N ILE A 127 -17.98 -13.78 7.06
CA ILE A 127 -18.90 -12.79 6.50
C ILE A 127 -19.64 -13.46 5.35
N LYS A 128 -20.97 -13.60 5.48
CA LYS A 128 -21.86 -14.02 4.41
C LYS A 128 -22.37 -12.78 3.68
N LEU A 129 -22.05 -12.68 2.41
CA LEU A 129 -22.50 -11.60 1.53
C LEU A 129 -23.79 -12.01 0.81
N ALA A 130 -24.63 -11.05 0.44
CA ALA A 130 -25.83 -11.26 -0.38
C ALA A 130 -25.47 -11.80 -1.76
N ASP A 131 -26.21 -12.74 -2.34
CA ASP A 131 -25.82 -13.41 -3.60
C ASP A 131 -25.79 -12.47 -4.80
N GLN A 132 -26.63 -11.43 -4.79
CA GLN A 132 -26.71 -10.44 -5.86
C GLN A 132 -25.92 -9.17 -5.50
N TYR A 133 -25.38 -8.51 -6.53
CA TYR A 133 -24.78 -7.18 -6.41
C TYR A 133 -25.85 -6.10 -6.52
N THR A 134 -25.79 -5.12 -5.62
CA THR A 134 -26.52 -3.87 -5.77
C THR A 134 -25.63 -2.89 -6.51
N TRP A 135 -26.00 -2.58 -7.75
CA TRP A 135 -25.26 -1.64 -8.59
C TRP A 135 -25.65 -0.20 -8.28
N LEU A 136 -24.64 0.66 -8.10
CA LEU A 136 -24.86 2.09 -7.91
C LEU A 136 -25.21 2.70 -9.27
N LYS A 137 -26.50 2.86 -9.50
CA LYS A 137 -27.00 3.56 -10.68
C LYS A 137 -26.86 5.06 -10.46
N THR A 138 -26.30 5.76 -11.44
CA THR A 138 -26.43 7.21 -11.50
C THR A 138 -27.93 7.47 -11.69
N LYS A 139 -28.62 7.91 -10.63
CA LYS A 139 -30.06 8.23 -10.72
C LYS A 139 -30.29 9.16 -11.90
N GLN A 140 -31.23 8.78 -12.78
CA GLN A 140 -31.98 9.73 -13.59
C GLN A 140 -32.95 10.48 -12.69
#